data_AF-A0A4Y2AAE8-F1
#
_entry.id   AF-A0A4Y2AAE8-F1
#
_cell.length_a   1.000
_cell.length_b   1.000
_cell.length_c   1.000
_cell.angle_alpha   90.00
_cell.angle_beta   90.00
_cell.angle_gamma   90.00
#
_symmetry.space_group_name_H-M   'P 1'
#
loop_
_entity.id
_entity.type
_entity.pdbx_description
1 polymer ?
#
loop_
_entity_poly.entity_id
_entity_poly.type
_entity_poly.pdbx_seq_one_letter_code
_entity_poly.pdbx_strand_id
1 'polypeptide(L)'
;MHLYLFSAEESLAMNDNVINQPVKFDGSNFMQFSEGSRGMKLKKARENYITITFRTIHEYGLLLWMNKGPNIKGDYIAIAIDKGYVTLSFNLGKETVPLILKSLFRVNDNNWHTIIVKRNKRLAHLIVDNTPSITTTSEPGATELNTDGILWI
;
A
#
# COMPACT_ATOMS: atom_id res chain seq x y z
N MET A 1 3.47 -13.46 -8.01
CA MET A 1 2.49 -12.50 -7.44
C MET A 1 1.82 -11.74 -8.59
N HIS A 2 0.51 -11.53 -8.56
CA HIS A 2 -0.18 -10.68 -9.54
C HIS A 2 -0.83 -9.50 -8.81
N LEU A 3 -0.80 -8.28 -9.37
CA LEU A 3 -1.26 -7.05 -8.68
C LEU A 3 -2.13 -6.14 -9.57
N TYR A 4 -3.10 -5.46 -8.94
CA TYR A 4 -3.94 -4.40 -9.48
C TYR A 4 -3.86 -3.16 -8.59
N LEU A 5 -3.84 -1.97 -9.20
CA LEU A 5 -4.05 -0.70 -8.49
C LEU A 5 -5.14 0.10 -9.17
N PHE A 6 -5.97 0.73 -8.34
CA PHE A 6 -6.99 1.67 -8.82
C PHE A 6 -6.66 3.08 -8.30
N SER A 7 -6.63 4.05 -9.22
CA SER A 7 -6.78 5.47 -8.91
C SER A 7 -8.28 5.83 -9.03
N ALA A 8 -8.82 6.57 -8.07
CA ALA A 8 -10.24 6.93 -8.03
C ALA A 8 -10.69 7.86 -9.20
N GLU A 9 -9.75 8.42 -9.98
CA GLU A 9 -10.04 9.38 -11.05
C GLU A 9 -9.94 8.80 -12.48
N GLU A 10 -9.53 7.54 -12.66
CA GLU A 10 -9.22 7.00 -14.00
C GLU A 10 -10.39 6.32 -14.74
N SER A 11 -11.63 6.40 -14.25
CA SER A 11 -12.74 5.59 -14.76
C SER A 11 -13.44 6.09 -16.03
N LEU A 12 -12.94 7.11 -16.74
CA LEU A 12 -13.71 7.77 -17.82
C LEU A 12 -13.04 7.90 -19.20
N ALA A 13 -11.86 7.32 -19.48
CA ALA A 13 -11.17 7.62 -20.75
C ALA A 13 -10.57 6.45 -21.55
N MET A 14 -10.53 5.21 -21.06
CA MET A 14 -9.99 4.09 -21.86
C MET A 14 -10.75 2.79 -21.65
N ASN A 15 -10.78 1.96 -22.69
CA ASN A 15 -11.48 0.67 -22.74
C ASN A 15 -11.08 -0.20 -21.54
N ASP A 16 -12.02 -0.44 -20.62
CA ASP A 16 -11.81 -1.10 -19.32
C ASP A 16 -11.08 -2.44 -19.40
N ASN A 17 -11.14 -3.12 -20.55
CA ASN A 17 -10.51 -4.43 -20.75
C ASN A 17 -8.98 -4.41 -20.92
N VAL A 18 -8.37 -3.25 -21.22
CA VAL A 18 -6.89 -3.15 -21.39
C VAL A 18 -6.20 -2.69 -20.10
N ILE A 19 -6.86 -1.82 -19.34
CA ILE A 19 -6.35 -1.28 -18.06
C ILE A 19 -6.50 -2.24 -16.88
N ASN A 20 -7.37 -3.26 -16.99
CA ASN A 20 -7.64 -4.24 -15.93
C ASN A 20 -6.90 -5.58 -16.12
N GLN A 21 -5.74 -5.59 -16.79
CA GLN A 21 -4.92 -6.80 -16.87
C GLN A 21 -3.95 -6.90 -15.69
N PRO A 22 -3.90 -8.05 -14.98
CA PRO A 22 -2.98 -8.22 -13.87
C PRO A 22 -1.54 -8.31 -14.36
N VAL A 23 -0.64 -7.58 -13.72
CA VAL A 23 0.80 -7.68 -13.98
C VAL A 23 1.40 -8.76 -13.08
N LYS A 24 2.22 -9.65 -13.65
CA LYS A 24 2.93 -10.69 -12.90
C LYS A 24 4.28 -10.17 -12.40
N PHE A 25 4.48 -10.28 -11.10
CA PHE A 25 5.74 -10.04 -10.40
C PHE A 25 6.31 -11.37 -9.91
N ASP A 26 7.58 -11.60 -10.19
CA ASP A 26 8.35 -12.79 -9.83
C ASP A 26 9.39 -12.53 -8.72
N GLY A 27 9.41 -11.30 -8.19
CA GLY A 27 10.38 -10.83 -7.19
C GLY A 27 11.61 -10.15 -7.78
N SER A 28 11.78 -10.13 -9.11
CA SER A 28 12.85 -9.41 -9.81
C SER A 28 12.38 -8.16 -10.56
N ASN A 29 11.09 -8.11 -10.87
CA ASN A 29 10.45 -6.99 -11.55
C ASN A 29 9.75 -6.06 -10.55
N PHE A 30 9.67 -4.77 -10.89
CA PHE A 30 8.93 -3.76 -10.15
C PHE A 30 8.30 -2.75 -11.13
N MET A 31 7.29 -2.01 -10.68
CA MET A 31 6.76 -0.83 -11.35
C MET A 31 6.98 0.40 -10.48
N GLN A 32 7.18 1.56 -11.13
CA GLN A 32 7.26 2.84 -10.45
C GLN A 32 6.25 3.84 -11.01
N PHE A 33 5.71 4.66 -10.13
CA PHE A 33 4.84 5.78 -10.46
C PHE A 33 5.37 7.04 -9.76
N SER A 34 5.43 8.15 -10.48
CA SER A 34 5.87 9.42 -9.91
C SER A 34 4.69 10.33 -9.60
N GLU A 35 4.88 11.28 -8.69
CA GLU A 35 3.94 12.38 -8.41
C GLU A 35 3.35 12.96 -9.70
N GLY A 36 2.02 13.17 -9.73
CA GLY A 36 1.30 13.70 -10.89
C GLY A 36 1.01 12.66 -11.97
N SER A 37 1.65 11.48 -11.94
CA SER A 37 1.21 10.35 -12.77
C SER A 37 -0.21 9.99 -12.37
N ARG A 38 -1.14 9.93 -13.32
CA ARG A 38 -2.52 9.49 -13.07
C ARG A 38 -3.26 10.30 -12.00
N GLY A 39 -2.90 11.59 -11.84
CA GLY A 39 -3.46 12.47 -10.82
C GLY A 39 -2.99 12.18 -9.39
N MET A 40 -2.02 11.29 -9.20
CA MET A 40 -1.58 10.85 -7.88
C MET A 40 -0.83 11.94 -7.13
N LYS A 41 -1.32 12.28 -5.94
CA LYS A 41 -0.63 13.12 -4.96
C LYS A 41 0.05 12.25 -3.91
N LEU A 42 1.37 12.12 -4.01
CA LEU A 42 2.23 11.25 -3.22
C LEU A 42 3.04 12.03 -2.17
N LYS A 43 3.22 13.35 -2.36
CA LYS A 43 3.94 14.23 -1.43
C LYS A 43 3.00 14.94 -0.44
N LYS A 44 3.51 15.15 0.79
CA LYS A 44 2.85 15.91 1.88
C LYS A 44 1.39 15.49 2.10
N ALA A 45 1.12 14.19 2.03
CA ALA A 45 -0.23 13.64 2.08
C ALA A 45 -0.71 13.56 3.53
N ARG A 46 -1.85 14.21 3.84
CA ARG A 46 -2.53 14.02 5.15
C ARG A 46 -3.43 12.79 5.16
N GLU A 47 -3.81 12.33 3.99
CA GLU A 47 -4.69 11.18 3.81
C GLU A 47 -4.11 10.27 2.73
N ASN A 48 -4.32 8.97 2.88
CA ASN A 48 -4.03 8.00 1.85
C ASN A 48 -5.21 7.04 1.70
N TYR A 49 -5.62 6.81 0.46
CA TYR A 49 -6.57 5.78 0.09
C TYR A 49 -5.91 4.88 -0.93
N ILE A 50 -5.64 3.63 -0.54
CA ILE A 50 -4.89 2.68 -1.36
C ILE A 50 -5.73 1.41 -1.46
N THR A 51 -6.01 0.98 -2.68
CA THR A 51 -6.68 -0.29 -2.97
C THR A 51 -5.76 -1.14 -3.84
N ILE A 52 -5.49 -2.36 -3.40
CA ILE A 52 -4.67 -3.34 -4.11
C ILE A 52 -5.45 -4.64 -4.21
N THR A 53 -5.62 -5.18 -5.41
CA THR A 53 -6.10 -6.55 -5.60
C THR A 53 -4.93 -7.42 -6.05
N PHE A 54 -4.73 -8.58 -5.42
CA PHE A 54 -3.55 -9.40 -5.69
C PHE A 54 -3.80 -10.89 -5.49
N ARG A 55 -2.90 -11.72 -6.01
CA ARG A 55 -2.87 -13.17 -5.80
C ARG A 55 -1.44 -13.65 -5.60
N THR A 56 -1.22 -14.51 -4.61
CA THR A 56 0.11 -15.07 -4.31
C THR A 56 0.02 -16.45 -3.66
N ILE A 57 1.12 -17.21 -3.77
CA ILE A 57 1.42 -18.40 -2.94
C ILE A 57 2.60 -18.14 -1.99
N HIS A 58 3.29 -17.01 -2.16
CA HIS A 58 4.49 -16.69 -1.40
C HIS A 58 4.14 -16.12 -0.02
N GLU A 59 4.87 -16.55 0.99
CA GLU A 59 4.69 -16.09 2.38
C GLU A 59 5.29 -14.72 2.67
N TYR A 60 6.16 -14.22 1.77
CA TYR A 60 6.84 -12.94 1.93
C TYR A 60 6.85 -12.18 0.59
N GLY A 61 6.68 -10.86 0.65
CA GLY A 61 6.78 -10.00 -0.52
C GLY A 61 6.34 -8.57 -0.25
N LEU A 62 7.04 -7.59 -0.81
CA LEU A 62 6.61 -6.19 -0.78
C LEU A 62 5.57 -5.98 -1.87
N LEU A 63 4.43 -5.37 -1.54
CA LEU A 63 3.36 -5.05 -2.51
C LEU A 63 3.37 -3.58 -2.92
N LEU A 64 3.73 -2.70 -1.99
CA LEU A 64 3.72 -1.26 -2.18
C LEU A 64 4.72 -0.60 -1.25
N TRP A 65 5.44 0.39 -1.76
CA TRP A 65 6.38 1.20 -1.01
C TRP A 65 6.41 2.65 -1.49
N MET A 66 6.18 3.58 -0.58
CA MET A 66 6.42 5.02 -0.77
C MET A 66 7.20 5.55 0.42
N ASN A 67 8.24 6.35 0.18
CA ASN A 67 9.19 6.72 1.22
C ASN A 67 9.85 8.08 1.00
N LYS A 68 10.51 8.57 2.05
CA LYS A 68 11.43 9.71 2.02
C LYS A 68 12.86 9.22 2.26
N GLY A 69 13.59 8.94 1.17
CA GLY A 69 14.98 8.47 1.26
C GLY A 69 15.11 6.99 1.61
N PRO A 70 16.33 6.44 1.73
CA PRO A 70 16.59 5.01 1.50
C PRO A 70 16.16 4.04 2.62
N ASN A 71 15.54 4.50 3.70
CA ASN A 71 15.22 3.65 4.86
C ASN A 71 13.91 4.05 5.56
N ILE A 72 13.50 3.21 6.51
CA ILE A 72 12.25 3.34 7.28
C ILE A 72 12.28 4.41 8.39
N LYS A 73 13.39 5.13 8.58
CA LYS A 73 13.49 6.18 9.62
C LYS A 73 12.77 7.46 9.22
N GLY A 74 12.67 7.72 7.92
CA GLY A 74 11.90 8.83 7.38
C GLY A 74 10.43 8.48 7.20
N ASP A 75 9.68 9.41 6.61
CA ASP A 75 8.29 9.19 6.27
C ASP A 75 8.17 8.05 5.26
N TYR A 76 7.35 7.03 5.55
CA TYR A 76 7.05 5.96 4.60
C TYR A 76 5.66 5.38 4.85
N ILE A 77 5.13 4.69 3.84
CA ILE A 77 4.02 3.74 3.97
C ILE A 77 4.32 2.54 3.09
N ALA A 78 4.08 1.35 3.65
CA ALA A 78 4.38 0.08 3.05
C ALA A 78 3.23 -0.89 3.23
N ILE A 79 2.94 -1.67 2.20
CA ILE A 79 2.07 -2.83 2.26
C ILE A 79 2.90 -4.03 1.84
N ALA A 80 2.92 -5.08 2.65
CA ALA A 80 3.71 -6.28 2.39
C ALA A 80 3.00 -7.54 2.88
N ILE A 81 3.43 -8.69 2.38
CA ILE A 81 3.11 -10.01 2.92
C ILE A 81 4.22 -10.42 3.88
N ASP A 82 3.85 -10.79 5.11
CA ASP A 82 4.74 -11.35 6.14
C ASP A 82 4.13 -12.63 6.71
N LYS A 83 4.80 -13.76 6.52
CA LYS A 83 4.33 -15.10 6.93
C LYS A 83 2.92 -15.41 6.41
N GLY A 84 2.64 -14.95 5.19
CA GLY A 84 1.34 -15.13 4.53
C GLY A 84 0.26 -14.15 4.96
N TYR A 85 0.51 -13.21 5.88
CA TYR A 85 -0.45 -12.17 6.28
C TYR A 85 -0.15 -10.84 5.59
N VAL A 86 -1.18 -10.06 5.29
CA VAL A 86 -0.99 -8.67 4.86
C VAL A 86 -0.54 -7.84 6.06
N THR A 87 0.46 -7.00 5.85
CA THR A 87 0.94 -6.04 6.82
C THR A 87 0.90 -4.64 6.23
N LEU A 88 0.40 -3.68 7.01
CA LEU A 88 0.51 -2.26 6.79
C LEU A 88 1.53 -1.70 7.79
N SER A 89 2.48 -0.94 7.30
CA SER A 89 3.46 -0.23 8.13
C SER A 89 3.65 1.18 7.60
N PHE A 90 3.73 2.16 8.50
CA PHE A 90 4.00 3.54 8.11
C PHE A 90 4.67 4.31 9.23
N ASN A 91 5.43 5.33 8.85
CA ASN A 91 6.04 6.31 9.75
C ASN A 91 5.79 7.70 9.19
N LEU A 92 5.44 8.64 10.06
CA LEU A 92 5.24 10.06 9.72
C LEU A 92 6.41 10.94 10.22
N GLY A 93 7.54 10.31 10.55
CA GLY A 93 8.75 10.93 11.09
C GLY A 93 8.85 10.93 12.62
N LYS A 94 8.02 10.15 13.32
CA LYS A 94 7.97 10.09 14.80
C LYS A 94 8.08 8.69 15.39
N GLU A 95 7.94 7.64 14.60
CA GLU A 95 8.06 6.26 15.09
C GLU A 95 9.50 5.96 15.51
N THR A 96 9.69 5.49 16.74
CA THR A 96 10.98 4.98 17.24
C THR A 96 11.15 3.49 17.00
N VAL A 97 10.03 2.77 16.85
CA VAL A 97 9.96 1.35 16.48
C VAL A 97 9.01 1.19 15.31
N PRO A 98 9.18 0.18 14.43
CA PRO A 98 8.26 0.00 13.31
C PRO A 98 6.83 -0.26 13.77
N LEU A 99 5.91 0.62 13.38
CA LEU A 99 4.47 0.38 13.50
C LEU A 99 4.07 -0.68 12.47
N ILE A 100 3.47 -1.79 12.92
CA ILE A 100 3.02 -2.87 12.04
C ILE A 100 1.58 -3.25 12.42
N LEU A 101 0.68 -3.16 11.45
CA LEU A 101 -0.69 -3.63 11.54
C LEU A 101 -0.85 -4.84 10.63
N LYS A 102 -1.39 -5.95 11.14
CA LYS A 102 -1.44 -7.25 10.44
C LYS A 102 -2.89 -7.68 10.21
N SER A 103 -3.18 -8.30 9.06
CA SER A 103 -4.49 -8.90 8.75
C SER A 103 -4.86 -10.06 9.67
N LEU A 104 -6.16 -10.40 9.74
CA LEU A 104 -6.66 -11.51 10.56
C LEU A 104 -6.31 -12.88 9.97
N PHE A 105 -6.28 -12.97 8.64
CA PHE A 105 -6.12 -14.22 7.91
C PHE A 105 -4.96 -14.13 6.92
N ARG A 106 -4.48 -15.31 6.54
CA ARG A 106 -3.49 -15.49 5.48
C ARG A 106 -4.13 -15.30 4.11
N VAL A 107 -3.30 -14.90 3.15
CA VAL A 107 -3.68 -14.51 1.78
C VAL A 107 -2.81 -15.18 0.70
N ASN A 108 -2.03 -16.19 1.11
CA ASN A 108 -1.08 -16.91 0.25
C ASN A 108 -1.66 -18.25 -0.24
N ASP A 109 -2.95 -18.28 -0.56
CA ASP A 109 -3.71 -19.48 -0.93
C ASP A 109 -3.96 -19.61 -2.45
N ASN A 110 -3.31 -18.76 -3.25
CA ASN A 110 -3.51 -18.62 -4.70
C ASN A 110 -4.92 -18.17 -5.12
N ASN A 111 -5.68 -17.51 -4.24
CA ASN A 111 -6.90 -16.81 -4.59
C ASN A 111 -6.66 -15.30 -4.74
N TRP A 112 -7.62 -14.62 -5.35
CA TRP A 112 -7.60 -13.16 -5.42
C TRP A 112 -8.07 -12.57 -4.10
N HIS A 113 -7.28 -11.65 -3.57
CA HIS A 113 -7.56 -10.89 -2.36
C HIS A 113 -7.55 -9.40 -2.66
N THR A 114 -8.39 -8.62 -1.96
CA THR A 114 -8.40 -7.16 -2.06
C THR A 114 -8.04 -6.53 -0.72
N ILE A 115 -7.03 -5.66 -0.74
CA ILE A 115 -6.55 -4.85 0.37
C ILE A 115 -7.07 -3.44 0.19
N ILE A 116 -7.66 -2.87 1.23
CA ILE A 116 -7.99 -1.45 1.31
C ILE A 116 -7.28 -0.86 2.53
N VAL A 117 -6.47 0.16 2.29
CA VAL A 117 -5.84 0.98 3.33
C VAL A 117 -6.43 2.37 3.29
N LYS A 118 -6.93 2.82 4.45
CA LYS A 118 -7.40 4.20 4.65
C LYS A 118 -6.58 4.82 5.77
N ARG A 119 -5.76 5.82 5.48
CA ARG A 119 -5.09 6.62 6.50
C ARG A 119 -5.67 8.03 6.49
N ASN A 120 -6.10 8.52 7.65
CA ASN A 120 -6.42 9.92 7.89
C ASN A 120 -5.55 10.43 9.03
N LYS A 121 -4.60 11.31 8.70
CA LYS A 121 -3.56 11.79 9.62
C LYS A 121 -2.86 10.59 10.27
N ARG A 122 -2.97 10.45 11.59
CA ARG A 122 -2.30 9.39 12.34
C ARG A 122 -3.05 8.06 12.33
N LEU A 123 -4.36 8.09 12.09
CA LEU A 123 -5.25 6.94 12.16
C LEU A 123 -5.22 6.18 10.84
N ALA A 124 -4.96 4.88 10.88
CA ALA A 124 -4.99 4.02 9.70
C ALA A 124 -5.89 2.80 9.92
N HIS A 125 -6.58 2.41 8.86
CA HIS A 125 -7.40 1.22 8.77
C HIS A 125 -6.84 0.29 7.70
N LEU A 126 -6.81 -1.00 8.01
CA LEU A 126 -6.51 -2.09 7.09
C LEU A 126 -7.74 -3.00 6.97
N ILE A 127 -8.18 -3.26 5.74
CA ILE A 127 -9.30 -4.14 5.41
C ILE A 127 -8.81 -5.12 4.34
N VAL A 128 -9.10 -6.41 4.52
CA VAL A 128 -8.78 -7.47 3.56
C VAL A 128 -10.05 -8.27 3.30
N ASP A 129 -10.46 -8.46 2.04
CA ASP A 129 -11.62 -9.29 1.64
C ASP A 129 -12.93 -9.08 2.41
N ASN A 130 -13.27 -7.81 2.68
CA ASN A 130 -14.47 -7.42 3.45
C ASN A 130 -14.46 -7.89 4.92
N THR A 131 -13.31 -8.26 5.49
CA THR A 131 -13.19 -8.51 6.92
C THR A 131 -13.38 -7.21 7.72
N PRO A 132 -13.71 -7.29 9.02
CA PRO A 132 -13.71 -6.11 9.89
C PRO A 132 -12.41 -5.31 9.79
N SER A 133 -12.52 -3.99 9.81
CA SER A 133 -11.36 -3.11 9.73
C SER A 133 -10.49 -3.22 10.97
N ILE A 134 -9.21 -3.48 10.78
CA ILE A 134 -8.20 -3.42 11.83
C ILE A 134 -7.63 -2.01 11.82
N THR A 135 -7.43 -1.42 12.99
CA THR A 135 -7.06 0.00 13.12
C THR A 135 -5.78 0.16 13.93
N THR A 136 -4.98 1.16 13.59
CA THR A 136 -3.78 1.57 14.32
C THR A 136 -3.62 3.08 14.28
N THR A 137 -2.85 3.63 15.21
CA THR A 137 -2.52 5.06 15.26
C THR A 137 -1.02 5.23 15.44
N SER A 138 -0.39 6.01 14.57
CA SER A 138 1.04 6.38 14.70
C SER A 138 1.32 7.25 15.94
N GLU A 139 2.57 7.36 16.35
CA GLU A 139 3.03 8.18 17.47
C GLU A 139 2.58 9.66 17.37
N PRO A 140 2.37 10.35 18.51
CA PRO A 140 1.98 11.75 18.52
C PRO A 140 2.92 12.70 17.76
N GLY A 141 2.35 13.78 17.23
CA GLY A 141 3.07 14.86 16.58
C GLY A 141 2.75 14.97 15.10
N ALA A 142 3.48 14.23 14.26
CA ALA A 142 3.34 14.36 12.81
C ALA A 142 2.03 13.76 12.29
N THR A 143 1.47 14.38 11.25
CA THR A 143 0.20 13.94 10.62
C THR A 143 0.30 13.82 9.10
N GLU A 144 1.41 14.28 8.52
CA GLU A 144 1.68 14.31 7.09
C GLU A 144 2.67 13.23 6.72
N LEU A 145 2.44 12.59 5.57
CA LEU A 145 3.38 11.67 4.93
C LEU A 145 4.11 12.45 3.82
N ASN A 146 5.39 12.75 4.05
CA ASN A 146 6.22 13.56 3.17
C ASN A 146 7.21 12.70 2.37
N THR A 147 6.75 12.03 1.31
CA THR A 147 7.59 11.16 0.48
C THR A 147 8.43 11.93 -0.55
N ASP A 148 9.31 11.24 -1.27
CA ASP A 148 10.01 11.75 -2.45
C ASP A 148 9.12 11.85 -3.71
N GLY A 149 7.88 11.35 -3.61
CA GLY A 149 6.90 11.31 -4.69
C GLY A 149 7.08 10.14 -5.64
N ILE A 150 7.73 9.06 -5.21
CA ILE A 150 7.82 7.81 -5.97
C ILE A 150 7.06 6.71 -5.23
N LEU A 151 6.25 5.99 -5.98
CA LEU A 151 5.53 4.80 -5.57
C LEU A 151 6.13 3.58 -6.28
N TRP A 152 6.59 2.62 -5.49
CA TRP A 152 7.15 1.35 -5.95
C TRP A 152 6.22 0.20 -5.66
N ILE A 153 6.20 -0.76 -6.58
CA ILE A 153 5.28 -1.89 -6.63
C ILE A 153 6.00 -3.13 -7.15
#